data_AF-A0A7K5UJM6-F1
#
_entry.id   AF-A0A7K5UJM6-F1
#
_cell.length_a   1.000
_cell.length_b   1.000
_cell.length_c   1.000
_cell.angle_alpha   90.00
_cell.angle_beta   90.00
_cell.angle_gamma   90.00
#
_symmetry.space_group_name_H-M   'P 1'
#
loop_
_entity.id
_entity.type
_entity.pdbx_description
1 polymer ?
#
loop_
_entity_poly.entity_id
_entity_poly.type
_entity_poly.pdbx_seq_one_letter_code
_entity_poly.pdbx_strand_id
1 'polypeptide(L)'
;LTGPYWSQLRALAALGFGQRPEAAAALQRHGGDRWGALRELQQPRLRPFLQRLWRPPGALDFECPDQQALVRRILATLDVASWGRALLVASLGRELGL
;
A
#
# COMPACT_ATOMS: atom_id res chain seq x y z
N LEU A 1 8.77 -12.18 -33.94
CA LEU A 1 7.90 -11.61 -32.88
C LEU A 1 6.53 -11.32 -33.51
N THR A 2 5.50 -12.10 -33.16
CA THR A 2 4.17 -12.09 -33.80
C THR A 2 3.38 -10.83 -33.44
N GLY A 3 2.54 -10.34 -34.36
CA GLY A 3 1.69 -9.14 -34.18
C GLY A 3 0.94 -9.03 -32.83
N PRO A 4 0.32 -10.10 -32.28
CA PRO A 4 -0.34 -10.04 -30.96
C PRO A 4 0.61 -9.78 -29.80
N TYR A 5 1.88 -10.18 -29.89
CA TYR A 5 2.85 -9.97 -28.82
C TYR A 5 3.17 -8.47 -28.64
N TRP A 6 3.31 -7.75 -29.76
CA TRP A 6 3.59 -6.32 -29.75
C TRP A 6 2.41 -5.48 -29.26
N SER A 7 1.17 -5.89 -29.55
CA SER A 7 -0.01 -5.18 -29.05
C SER A 7 -0.14 -5.32 -27.52
N GLN A 8 0.14 -6.50 -26.97
CA GLN A 8 0.14 -6.70 -25.51
C GLN A 8 1.25 -5.90 -24.82
N LEU A 9 2.44 -5.83 -25.44
CA LEU A 9 3.56 -5.05 -24.88
C LEU A 9 3.26 -3.54 -24.89
N ARG A 10 2.59 -3.01 -25.93
CA ARG A 10 2.09 -1.63 -25.94
C ARG A 10 1.02 -1.40 -24.87
N ALA A 11 0.13 -2.36 -24.64
CA ALA A 11 -0.89 -2.26 -23.60
C ALA A 11 -0.25 -2.19 -22.19
N LEU A 12 0.77 -3.01 -21.91
CA LEU A 12 1.52 -2.94 -20.65
C LEU A 12 2.27 -1.60 -20.52
N ALA A 13 2.84 -1.08 -21.61
CA ALA A 13 3.49 0.22 -21.61
C ALA A 13 2.51 1.37 -21.28
N ALA A 14 1.30 1.35 -21.84
CA ALA A 14 0.25 2.32 -21.54
C ALA A 14 -0.20 2.30 -20.07
N LEU A 15 -0.06 1.15 -19.39
CA LEU A 15 -0.34 0.99 -17.96
C LEU A 15 0.85 1.39 -17.05
N GLY A 16 1.92 1.94 -17.60
CA GLY A 16 3.11 2.35 -16.83
C GLY A 16 4.12 1.22 -16.58
N PHE A 17 4.05 0.13 -17.35
CA PHE A 17 5.03 -0.96 -17.36
C PHE A 17 5.84 -0.97 -18.67
N GLY A 18 6.36 0.21 -19.05
CA GLY A 18 7.05 0.43 -20.32
C GLY A 18 8.54 0.03 -20.34
N GLN A 19 9.12 -0.41 -19.22
CA GLN A 19 10.48 -0.95 -19.20
C GLN A 19 10.49 -2.26 -19.99
N ARG A 20 10.86 -2.14 -21.27
CA ARG A 20 10.76 -3.19 -22.28
C ARG A 20 11.34 -4.56 -21.86
N PRO A 21 12.49 -4.67 -21.14
CA PRO A 21 13.00 -6.00 -20.80
C PRO A 21 12.13 -6.72 -19.76
N GLU A 22 11.65 -6.02 -18.74
CA GLU A 22 10.84 -6.62 -17.66
C GLU A 22 9.43 -6.99 -18.15
N ALA A 23 8.79 -6.09 -18.88
CA ALA A 23 7.46 -6.34 -19.43
C ALA A 23 7.47 -7.45 -20.50
N ALA A 24 8.50 -7.49 -21.36
CA ALA A 24 8.68 -8.57 -22.33
C ALA A 24 8.94 -9.91 -21.63
N ALA A 25 9.83 -9.95 -20.63
CA ALA A 25 10.12 -11.16 -19.87
C ALA A 25 8.89 -11.69 -19.14
N ALA A 26 8.10 -10.80 -18.51
CA ALA A 26 6.84 -11.17 -17.89
C ALA A 26 5.84 -11.72 -18.92
N LEU A 27 5.66 -11.03 -20.05
CA LEU A 27 4.75 -11.48 -21.09
C LEU A 27 5.16 -12.84 -21.68
N GLN A 28 6.46 -13.09 -21.84
CA GLN A 28 6.99 -14.38 -22.28
C GLN A 28 6.73 -15.49 -21.25
N ARG A 29 6.96 -15.23 -19.95
CA ARG A 29 6.71 -16.20 -18.87
C ARG A 29 5.24 -16.58 -18.73
N HIS A 30 4.34 -15.65 -19.05
CA HIS A 30 2.89 -15.89 -19.06
C HIS A 30 2.34 -16.29 -20.45
N GLY A 31 3.20 -16.71 -21.39
CA GLY A 31 2.75 -17.24 -22.69
C GLY A 31 1.98 -16.24 -23.56
N GLY A 32 2.18 -14.94 -23.37
CA GLY A 32 1.42 -13.89 -24.04
C GLY A 32 0.15 -13.44 -23.29
N ASP A 33 -0.15 -14.01 -22.13
CA ASP A 33 -1.24 -13.50 -21.27
C ASP A 33 -0.86 -12.17 -20.61
N ARG A 34 -1.54 -11.11 -21.05
CA ARG A 34 -1.38 -9.76 -20.51
C ARG A 34 -1.75 -9.69 -19.04
N TRP A 35 -2.79 -10.39 -18.59
CA TRP A 35 -3.29 -10.26 -17.22
C TRP A 35 -2.38 -10.98 -16.22
N GLY A 36 -1.84 -12.15 -16.59
CA GLY A 36 -0.77 -12.81 -15.87
C GLY A 36 0.47 -11.93 -15.74
N ALA A 37 0.97 -11.40 -16.87
CA ALA A 37 2.14 -10.52 -16.88
C ALA A 37 1.92 -9.24 -16.06
N LEU A 38 0.75 -8.60 -16.17
CA LEU A 38 0.41 -7.39 -15.41
C LEU A 38 0.39 -7.66 -13.90
N ARG A 39 -0.24 -8.75 -13.46
CA ARG A 39 -0.31 -9.11 -12.04
C ARG A 39 1.09 -9.29 -11.44
N GLU A 40 1.97 -9.96 -12.17
CA GLU A 40 3.35 -10.15 -11.74
C GLU A 40 4.10 -8.81 -11.62
N LEU A 41 3.98 -7.94 -12.62
CA LEU A 41 4.63 -6.63 -12.62
C LEU A 41 4.09 -5.70 -11.52
N GLN A 42 2.82 -5.85 -11.14
CA GLN A 42 2.17 -5.09 -10.07
C GLN A 42 2.54 -5.60 -8.68
N GLN A 43 2.75 -6.90 -8.50
CA GLN A 43 3.00 -7.52 -7.20
C GLN A 43 4.12 -6.84 -6.38
N PRO A 44 5.33 -6.56 -6.93
CA PRO A 44 6.38 -5.90 -6.15
C PRO A 44 6.02 -4.44 -5.79
N ARG A 45 5.24 -3.74 -6.62
CA ARG A 45 4.78 -2.37 -6.32
C ARG A 45 3.74 -2.35 -5.20
N LEU A 46 2.88 -3.37 -5.12
CA LEU A 46 1.85 -3.48 -4.09
C LEU A 46 2.39 -4.06 -2.77
N ARG A 47 3.49 -4.80 -2.81
CA ARG A 47 4.06 -5.49 -1.64
C ARG A 47 4.29 -4.56 -0.44
N PRO A 48 4.85 -3.35 -0.56
CA PRO A 48 5.00 -2.44 0.57
C PRO A 48 3.67 -2.00 1.19
N PHE A 49 2.63 -1.83 0.38
CA PHE A 49 1.30 -1.45 0.86
C PHE A 49 0.64 -2.60 1.62
N LEU A 50 0.68 -3.81 1.07
CA LEU A 50 0.17 -5.02 1.73
C LEU A 50 0.90 -5.28 3.05
N GLN A 51 2.22 -5.10 3.08
CA GLN A 51 3.01 -5.20 4.32
C GLN A 51 2.59 -4.16 5.36
N ARG A 52 2.27 -2.92 4.97
CA ARG A 52 1.79 -1.90 5.91
C ARG A 52 0.39 -2.20 6.42
N LEU A 53 -0.49 -2.70 5.57
CA LEU A 53 -1.87 -3.05 5.95
C LEU A 53 -1.90 -4.16 7.01
N TRP A 54 -0.99 -5.15 6.89
CA TRP A 54 -0.97 -6.32 7.77
C TRP A 54 0.04 -6.20 8.91
N ARG A 55 0.82 -5.11 8.95
CA ARG A 55 1.66 -4.83 10.10
C ARG A 55 0.77 -4.44 11.27
N PRO A 56 1.03 -4.96 12.47
CA PRO A 56 0.36 -4.44 13.65
C PRO A 56 0.67 -2.94 13.73
N PRO A 57 -0.33 -2.11 14.08
CA PRO A 57 -0.09 -0.70 14.30
C PRO A 57 0.99 -0.52 15.37
N GLY A 58 1.99 0.30 15.08
CA GLY A 58 3.10 0.55 16.03
C GLY A 58 2.63 1.29 17.28
N ALA A 59 3.50 1.38 18.29
CA ALA A 59 3.24 2.07 19.55
C ALA A 59 2.74 3.50 19.32
N LEU A 60 1.67 3.89 20.01
CA LEU A 60 1.11 5.24 19.91
C LEU A 60 2.18 6.27 20.19
N ASP A 61 2.22 7.33 19.38
CA ASP A 61 3.13 8.45 19.53
C ASP A 61 2.32 9.65 19.99
N PHE A 62 2.30 9.90 21.30
CA PHE A 62 1.50 10.97 21.90
C PHE A 62 2.05 12.37 21.61
N GLU A 63 3.33 12.44 21.19
CA GLU A 63 4.01 13.65 20.73
C GLU A 63 3.81 13.91 19.23
N CYS A 64 3.03 13.07 18.54
CA CYS A 64 2.73 13.26 17.13
C CYS A 64 2.13 14.66 16.88
N PRO A 65 2.73 15.48 15.99
CA PRO A 65 2.26 16.84 15.74
C PRO A 65 0.89 16.85 15.03
N ASP A 66 0.57 15.79 14.28
CA ASP A 66 -0.75 15.60 13.69
C ASP A 66 -1.68 14.88 14.68
N GLN A 67 -2.39 15.68 15.48
CA GLN A 67 -3.35 15.18 16.46
C GLN A 67 -4.45 14.33 15.82
N GLN A 68 -4.87 14.62 14.57
CA GLN A 68 -5.91 13.82 13.93
C GLN A 68 -5.38 12.44 13.54
N ALA A 69 -4.12 12.34 13.11
CA ALA A 69 -3.48 11.05 12.84
C ALA A 69 -3.38 10.20 14.12
N LEU A 70 -2.99 10.81 15.25
CA LEU A 70 -2.95 10.14 16.55
C LEU A 70 -4.33 9.65 16.97
N VAL A 71 -5.37 10.48 16.86
CA VAL A 71 -6.75 10.10 17.22
C VAL A 71 -7.26 8.95 16.36
N ARG A 72 -7.00 8.95 15.04
CA ARG A 72 -7.35 7.82 14.16
C ARG A 72 -6.62 6.54 14.56
N ARG A 73 -5.34 6.62 14.95
CA ARG A 73 -4.61 5.47 15.48
C ARG A 73 -5.22 4.96 16.78
N ILE A 74 -5.49 5.84 17.73
CA ILE A 74 -6.14 5.47 19.00
C ILE A 74 -7.46 4.73 18.75
N LEU A 75 -8.32 5.24 17.86
CA LEU A 75 -9.58 4.59 17.48
C LEU A 75 -9.38 3.22 16.79
N ALA A 76 -8.27 3.05 16.07
CA ALA A 76 -7.97 1.82 15.36
C ALA A 76 -7.31 0.75 16.25
N THR A 77 -6.67 1.15 17.35
CA THR A 77 -5.86 0.25 18.20
C THR A 77 -6.42 0.01 19.60
N LEU A 78 -7.18 0.96 20.14
CA LEU A 78 -7.76 0.90 21.47
C LEU A 78 -9.29 0.82 21.37
N ASP A 79 -9.91 0.14 22.31
CA ASP A 79 -11.38 0.01 22.38
C ASP A 79 -12.03 1.27 22.97
N VAL A 80 -11.89 2.39 22.26
CA VAL A 80 -12.51 3.67 22.61
C VAL A 80 -13.72 3.93 21.73
N ALA A 81 -14.89 4.05 22.36
CA ALA A 81 -16.18 4.10 21.67
C ALA A 81 -16.49 5.41 20.91
N SER A 82 -15.61 6.42 20.92
CA SER A 82 -15.88 7.69 20.22
C SER A 82 -14.63 8.54 19.98
N TRP A 83 -14.75 9.45 19.01
CA TRP A 83 -13.72 10.46 18.70
C TRP A 83 -13.35 11.33 19.91
N GLY A 84 -14.35 11.76 20.69
CA GLY A 84 -14.11 12.56 21.91
C GLY A 84 -13.30 11.81 22.96
N ARG A 85 -13.58 10.51 23.16
CA ARG A 85 -12.78 9.67 24.08
C ARG A 85 -11.36 9.46 23.56
N ALA A 86 -11.20 9.29 22.25
CA ALA A 86 -9.88 9.18 21.64
C ALA A 86 -9.05 10.47 21.76
N LEU A 87 -9.69 11.65 21.64
CA LEU A 87 -9.05 12.93 21.93
C LEU A 87 -8.58 13.05 23.38
N LEU A 88 -9.42 12.63 24.35
CA LEU A 88 -9.04 12.62 25.77
C LEU A 88 -7.82 11.72 26.00
N VAL A 89 -7.78 10.53 25.40
CA VAL A 89 -6.62 9.63 25.48
C VAL A 89 -5.36 10.29 24.90
N ALA A 90 -5.48 10.98 23.76
CA ALA A 90 -4.36 11.71 23.16
C ALA A 90 -3.80 12.80 24.09
N SER A 91 -4.69 13.61 24.69
CA SER A 91 -4.30 14.67 25.62
C SER A 91 -3.67 14.12 26.91
N LEU A 92 -4.29 13.09 27.52
CA LEU A 92 -3.77 12.47 28.74
C LEU A 92 -2.42 11.81 28.51
N GLY A 93 -2.22 11.13 27.37
CA GLY A 93 -0.93 10.51 27.06
C GLY A 93 0.19 11.53 26.96
N ARG A 94 -0.07 12.70 26.35
CA ARG A 94 0.89 13.81 26.30
C ARG A 94 1.19 14.39 27.69
N GLU A 95 0.16 14.65 28.49
CA GLU A 95 0.34 15.17 29.86
C GLU A 95 1.14 14.21 30.75
N LEU A 96 0.96 12.91 30.56
CA LEU A 96 1.67 11.86 31.30
C LEU A 96 3.04 11.49 30.70
N GLY A 97 3.40 12.03 29.54
CA GLY A 97 4.67 11.74 28.86
C GLY A 97 4.80 10.29 28.38
N LEU A 98 3.69 9.71 27.89
CA LEU A 98 3.62 8.33 27.36
C LEU A 98 4.10 8.21 25.91
#